data_AF-A0A812LXV3-F1
#
_entry.id   AF-A0A812LXV3-F1
#
_cell.length_a   1.000
_cell.length_b   1.000
_cell.length_c   1.000
_cell.angle_alpha   90.00
_cell.angle_beta   90.00
_cell.angle_gamma   90.00
#
_symmetry.space_group_name_H-M   'P 1'
#
loop_
_entity.id
_entity.type
_entity.pdbx_description
1 polymer ?
#
loop_
_entity_poly.entity_id
_entity_poly.type
_entity_poly.pdbx_seq_one_letter_code
_entity_poly.pdbx_strand_id
1 'polypeptide(L)'
;MVGQAAVDGEMPEGMPDENWDDPAHSAESTAQDLDCASPSASSTMPVEDMREILTAVTQHSDLAAALRKKGQAGRAVRTLERAVAMCSRAEHVHPAVAVEAARTRVNLAAALSEAARHREAIAHIRKAQRGLDQILAWAEQCGGSDAGAKQIAGEASALRCAALVAESIELDLCPGATDDFDTMLNDTLLLRDTLTPKNRTVSLPQIGQKGRRERQMRVKDDNASKTHAPGAMRSSDVGGEKRQPVIKLSLRPRAAEERTDVFSDFLRGVEAERVARLGSLNDNWEDQAKRRLGQVHRRTRLQLELSGDNDLKEKRYTSTGHQVFMKAMKKANKCWSDPSLLQEAAKENATPEILQVRKLNRQLYVKPPTPPPPPPPKPKMDQSLVNNLRSNHGRSSIKNEM
;
A
#
# COMPACT_ATOMS: atom_id res chain seq x y z
N MET A 1 64.75 -34.75 -11.69
CA MET A 1 63.51 -35.05 -12.44
C MET A 1 62.69 -33.76 -12.46
N VAL A 2 63.09 -32.74 -13.23
CA VAL A 2 62.87 -32.50 -14.68
C VAL A 2 61.38 -32.44 -15.05
N GLY A 3 60.93 -31.26 -15.47
CA GLY A 3 59.62 -31.03 -16.08
C GLY A 3 59.20 -29.55 -16.21
N GLN A 4 60.04 -28.71 -16.83
CA GLN A 4 59.63 -27.40 -17.37
C GLN A 4 58.95 -27.60 -18.73
N ALA A 5 57.93 -26.80 -19.04
CA ALA A 5 57.46 -26.58 -20.41
C ALA A 5 57.07 -25.10 -20.58
N ALA A 6 57.95 -24.37 -21.26
CA ALA A 6 57.70 -23.09 -21.90
C ALA A 6 57.18 -23.36 -23.32
N VAL A 7 56.28 -22.52 -23.82
CA VAL A 7 56.01 -22.38 -25.25
C VAL A 7 55.84 -20.90 -25.56
N ASP A 8 56.89 -20.34 -26.16
CA ASP A 8 56.92 -19.09 -26.91
C ASP A 8 56.21 -19.27 -28.26
N GLY A 9 55.66 -18.17 -28.80
CA GLY A 9 55.06 -18.13 -30.13
C GLY A 9 54.86 -16.70 -30.60
N GLU A 10 55.92 -16.12 -31.17
CA GLU A 10 55.95 -14.84 -31.88
C GLU A 10 55.15 -14.87 -33.21
N MET A 11 54.38 -13.79 -33.44
CA MET A 11 54.19 -12.92 -34.62
C MET A 11 54.25 -13.52 -36.06
N PRO A 12 53.45 -12.96 -37.00
CA PRO A 12 54.08 -11.95 -37.86
C PRO A 12 53.21 -10.73 -38.23
N GLU A 13 53.96 -9.72 -38.66
CA GLU A 13 53.65 -8.39 -39.17
C GLU A 13 52.89 -8.35 -40.51
N GLY A 14 52.35 -7.15 -40.81
CA GLY A 14 52.04 -6.67 -42.16
C GLY A 14 50.55 -6.47 -42.40
N MET A 15 50.03 -5.35 -42.90
CA MET A 15 50.61 -4.17 -43.55
C MET A 15 49.44 -3.13 -43.75
N PRO A 16 49.55 -2.03 -44.53
CA PRO A 16 49.54 -0.64 -44.03
C PRO A 16 48.40 0.25 -44.60
N ASP A 17 48.64 1.57 -44.60
CA ASP A 17 47.97 2.71 -45.29
C ASP A 17 47.04 3.54 -44.38
N GLU A 18 47.51 4.60 -43.72
CA GLU A 18 47.94 5.90 -44.30
C GLU A 18 46.98 6.43 -45.37
N ASN A 19 45.99 7.19 -44.93
CA ASN A 19 45.59 8.42 -45.61
C ASN A 19 44.67 9.21 -44.68
N TRP A 20 45.00 10.46 -44.34
CA TRP A 20 44.10 11.61 -44.13
C TRP A 20 44.97 12.81 -43.71
N ASP A 21 45.70 13.33 -44.69
CA ASP A 21 45.97 14.77 -44.73
C ASP A 21 44.64 15.48 -45.05
N ASP A 22 44.18 16.37 -44.17
CA ASP A 22 44.12 17.78 -44.53
C ASP A 22 43.79 18.69 -43.32
N PRO A 23 44.27 19.95 -43.34
CA PRO A 23 44.45 20.79 -42.16
C PRO A 23 43.40 21.91 -42.03
N ALA A 24 43.53 22.63 -40.91
CA ALA A 24 43.10 24.01 -40.72
C ALA A 24 41.58 24.27 -40.61
N HIS A 25 41.09 24.24 -39.37
CA HIS A 25 40.32 25.37 -38.86
C HIS A 25 40.69 25.66 -37.40
N SER A 26 41.52 26.69 -37.25
CA SER A 26 41.71 27.43 -36.01
C SER A 26 40.35 27.92 -35.50
N ALA A 27 39.97 27.47 -34.32
CA ALA A 27 39.10 28.21 -33.44
C ALA A 27 39.73 28.19 -32.05
N GLU A 28 40.32 29.32 -31.68
CA GLU A 28 40.78 29.66 -30.34
C GLU A 28 39.66 29.37 -29.33
N SER A 29 39.70 28.20 -28.70
CA SER A 29 39.01 27.98 -27.44
C SER A 29 39.96 28.40 -26.34
N THR A 30 39.67 29.58 -25.79
CA THR A 30 40.30 30.12 -24.59
C THR A 30 40.14 29.10 -23.47
N ALA A 31 41.17 28.28 -23.26
CA ALA A 31 41.34 27.48 -22.07
C ALA A 31 41.50 28.44 -20.89
N GLN A 32 40.37 28.79 -20.29
CA GLN A 32 40.38 29.26 -18.91
C GLN A 32 40.83 28.08 -18.07
N ASP A 33 42.06 28.21 -17.55
CA ASP A 33 42.54 27.51 -16.37
C ASP A 33 41.53 27.69 -15.24
N LEU A 34 40.50 26.84 -15.24
CA LEU A 34 39.65 26.62 -14.09
C LEU A 34 40.47 25.76 -13.15
N ASP A 35 41.17 26.46 -12.25
CA ASP A 35 41.73 25.91 -11.04
C ASP A 35 40.80 24.81 -10.52
N CYS A 36 41.25 23.56 -10.64
CA CYS A 36 40.72 22.42 -9.92
C CYS A 36 40.96 22.67 -8.43
N ALA A 37 40.17 23.55 -7.84
CA ALA A 37 39.94 23.63 -6.42
C ALA A 37 39.34 22.30 -6.01
N SER A 38 40.24 21.37 -5.67
CA SER A 38 39.93 20.11 -5.04
C SER A 38 38.94 20.41 -3.90
N PRO A 39 37.78 19.73 -3.80
CA PRO A 39 36.84 19.89 -2.69
C PRO A 39 37.45 19.27 -1.43
N SER A 40 38.48 19.93 -0.91
CA SER A 40 39.33 19.55 0.22
C SER A 40 38.72 20.09 1.50
N ALA A 41 37.56 19.59 1.86
CA ALA A 41 37.06 19.55 3.23
C ALA A 41 35.79 18.69 3.21
N SER A 42 35.96 17.39 3.43
CA SER A 42 34.85 16.47 3.60
C SER A 42 33.97 16.97 4.76
N SER A 43 32.89 17.66 4.43
CA SER A 43 31.79 17.96 5.36
C SER A 43 31.00 16.68 5.64
N THR A 44 31.71 15.64 6.07
CA THR A 44 31.11 14.44 6.67
C THR A 44 30.54 14.88 8.00
N MET A 45 29.21 14.88 8.13
CA MET A 45 28.58 15.06 9.44
C MET A 45 29.15 14.03 10.43
N PRO A 46 29.34 14.41 11.70
CA PRO A 46 29.65 13.47 12.77
C PRO A 46 28.68 12.28 12.75
N VAL A 47 29.19 11.08 13.01
CA VAL A 47 28.37 9.85 13.05
C VAL A 47 27.32 9.93 14.16
N GLU A 48 27.66 10.64 15.23
CA GLU A 48 26.80 10.95 16.37
C GLU A 48 25.57 11.77 15.93
N ASP A 49 25.77 12.89 15.22
CA ASP A 49 24.69 13.73 14.70
C ASP A 49 23.75 12.94 13.77
N MET A 50 24.31 12.06 12.94
CA MET A 50 23.53 11.19 12.07
C MET A 50 22.63 10.22 12.86
N ARG A 51 23.19 9.56 13.89
CA ARG A 51 22.44 8.65 14.76
C ARG A 51 21.35 9.37 15.53
N GLU A 52 21.61 10.59 16.00
CA GLU A 52 20.62 11.42 16.68
C GLU A 52 19.44 11.76 15.74
N ILE A 53 19.73 12.18 14.50
CA ILE A 53 18.70 12.47 13.50
C ILE A 53 17.86 11.22 13.22
N LEU A 54 18.49 10.07 12.97
CA LEU A 54 17.78 8.82 12.68
C LEU A 54 16.90 8.39 13.87
N THR A 55 17.44 8.46 15.09
CA THR A 55 16.69 8.10 16.31
C THR A 55 15.48 9.02 16.51
N ALA A 56 15.65 10.33 16.34
CA ALA A 56 14.55 11.29 16.46
C ALA A 56 13.47 11.02 15.40
N VAL A 57 13.86 10.72 14.16
CA VAL A 57 12.94 10.45 13.06
C VAL A 57 12.15 9.16 13.28
N THR A 58 12.80 8.11 13.78
CA THR A 58 12.12 6.87 14.18
C THR A 58 11.09 7.15 15.28
N GLN A 59 11.45 7.89 16.33
CA GLN A 59 10.51 8.25 17.41
C GLN A 59 9.30 9.04 16.89
N HIS A 60 9.50 9.99 15.99
CA HIS A 60 8.42 10.74 15.37
C HIS A 60 7.53 9.86 14.48
N SER A 61 8.12 8.92 13.75
CA SER A 61 7.39 7.96 12.92
C SER A 61 6.52 7.01 13.75
N ASP A 62 7.05 6.49 14.86
CA ASP A 62 6.32 5.62 15.78
C ASP A 62 5.15 6.37 16.45
N LEU A 63 5.40 7.61 16.90
CA LEU A 63 4.36 8.47 17.46
C LEU A 63 3.27 8.75 16.42
N ALA A 64 3.64 9.04 15.17
CA ALA A 64 2.68 9.27 14.10
C ALA A 64 1.86 8.02 13.79
N ALA A 65 2.48 6.84 13.76
CA ALA A 65 1.77 5.57 13.59
C ALA A 65 0.75 5.32 14.72
N ALA A 66 1.12 5.61 15.97
CA ALA A 66 0.20 5.53 17.10
C ALA A 66 -0.97 6.53 17.00
N LEU A 67 -0.73 7.74 16.48
CA LEU A 67 -1.77 8.75 16.23
C LEU A 67 -2.73 8.34 15.11
N ARG A 68 -2.22 7.73 14.03
CA ARG A 68 -3.05 7.18 12.93
C ARG A 68 -3.98 6.07 13.41
N LYS A 69 -3.47 5.13 14.22
CA LYS A 69 -4.29 4.08 14.87
C LYS A 69 -5.43 4.64 15.73
N LYS A 70 -5.29 5.86 16.25
CA LYS A 70 -6.32 6.57 17.02
C LYS A 70 -7.26 7.43 16.16
N GLY A 71 -7.14 7.38 14.83
CA GLY A 71 -7.91 8.24 13.91
C GLY A 71 -7.50 9.71 13.92
N GLN A 72 -6.35 10.07 14.51
CA GLN A 72 -5.88 11.45 14.63
C GLN A 72 -4.97 11.84 13.45
N ALA A 73 -5.44 11.65 12.22
CA ALA A 73 -4.65 11.83 10.99
C ALA A 73 -3.96 13.22 10.92
N GLY A 74 -4.67 14.31 11.22
CA GLY A 74 -4.10 15.66 11.18
C GLY A 74 -2.94 15.89 12.18
N ARG A 75 -2.91 15.19 13.32
CA ARG A 75 -1.77 15.25 14.26
C ARG A 75 -0.60 14.39 13.77
N ALA A 76 -0.90 13.24 13.17
CA ALA A 76 0.10 12.38 12.57
C ALA A 76 0.84 13.11 11.44
N VAL A 77 0.10 13.80 10.55
CA VAL A 77 0.66 14.63 9.47
C VAL A 77 1.66 15.66 10.03
N ARG A 78 1.26 16.47 11.02
CA ARG A 78 2.17 17.47 11.63
C ARG A 78 3.41 16.85 12.27
N THR A 79 3.29 15.64 12.81
CA THR A 79 4.42 14.92 13.43
C THR A 79 5.39 14.45 12.36
N LEU A 80 4.89 13.93 11.25
CA LEU A 80 5.70 13.47 10.11
C LEU A 80 6.30 14.62 9.30
N GLU A 81 5.61 15.75 9.15
CA GLU A 81 6.16 16.97 8.54
C GLU A 81 7.41 17.45 9.28
N ARG A 82 7.39 17.41 10.63
CA ARG A 82 8.57 17.71 11.46
C ARG A 82 9.70 16.70 11.21
N ALA A 83 9.39 15.41 11.15
CA ALA A 83 10.38 14.37 10.86
C ALA A 83 11.03 14.56 9.48
N VAL A 84 10.23 14.85 8.44
CA VAL A 84 10.74 15.16 7.10
C VAL A 84 11.63 16.40 7.13
N ALA A 85 11.27 17.45 7.88
CA ALA A 85 12.07 18.65 8.00
C ALA A 85 13.44 18.40 8.66
N MET A 86 13.53 17.46 9.61
CA MET A 86 14.79 17.04 10.22
C MET A 86 15.68 16.32 9.21
N CYS A 87 15.16 15.29 8.50
CA CYS A 87 15.97 14.55 7.53
C CYS A 87 16.35 15.37 6.30
N SER A 88 15.49 16.28 5.82
CA SER A 88 15.72 17.01 4.56
C SER A 88 16.97 17.90 4.61
N ARG A 89 17.48 18.23 5.80
CA ARG A 89 18.73 19.00 5.96
C ARG A 89 19.98 18.14 5.78
N ALA A 90 19.85 16.83 6.02
CA ALA A 90 20.96 15.87 6.04
C ALA A 90 20.86 14.81 4.93
N GLU A 91 19.82 14.87 4.08
CA GLU A 91 19.58 13.86 3.05
C GLU A 91 20.69 13.76 1.99
N HIS A 92 21.43 14.84 1.76
CA HIS A 92 22.56 14.87 0.82
C HIS A 92 23.89 14.42 1.44
N VAL A 93 23.93 14.24 2.77
CA VAL A 93 25.18 13.95 3.48
C VAL A 93 25.48 12.46 3.50
N HIS A 94 24.46 11.62 3.69
CA HIS A 94 24.65 10.18 3.83
C HIS A 94 23.46 9.38 3.27
N PRO A 95 23.69 8.31 2.49
CA PRO A 95 22.63 7.55 1.83
C PRO A 95 21.64 6.92 2.82
N ALA A 96 22.09 6.49 4.01
CA ALA A 96 21.17 5.97 5.03
C ALA A 96 20.16 7.02 5.52
N VAL A 97 20.58 8.29 5.66
CA VAL A 97 19.66 9.39 6.03
C VAL A 97 18.69 9.68 4.89
N ALA A 98 19.15 9.59 3.64
CA ALA A 98 18.31 9.73 2.47
C ALA A 98 17.23 8.64 2.38
N VAL A 99 17.57 7.38 2.68
CA VAL A 99 16.59 6.27 2.77
C VAL A 99 15.56 6.56 3.86
N GLU A 100 15.99 6.99 5.05
CA GLU A 100 15.07 7.30 6.15
C GLU A 100 14.18 8.51 5.83
N ALA A 101 14.72 9.52 5.13
CA ALA A 101 13.95 10.65 4.61
C ALA A 101 12.85 10.19 3.63
N ALA A 102 13.18 9.28 2.71
CA ALA A 102 12.23 8.70 1.77
C ALA A 102 11.15 7.88 2.51
N ARG A 103 11.53 7.07 3.50
CA ARG A 103 10.60 6.28 4.33
C ARG A 103 9.62 7.19 5.05
N THR A 104 10.12 8.26 5.66
CA THR A 104 9.31 9.26 6.36
C THR A 104 8.34 9.95 5.40
N ARG A 105 8.76 10.25 4.16
CA ARG A 105 7.89 10.84 3.12
C ARG A 105 6.77 9.90 2.69
N VAL A 106 7.04 8.60 2.53
CA VAL A 106 5.99 7.60 2.23
C VAL A 106 5.00 7.48 3.39
N ASN A 107 5.49 7.49 4.64
CA ASN A 107 4.62 7.51 5.82
C ASN A 107 3.78 8.78 5.90
N LEU A 108 4.36 9.94 5.58
CA LEU A 108 3.65 11.23 5.49
C LEU A 108 2.57 11.19 4.43
N ALA A 109 2.87 10.67 3.24
CA ALA A 109 1.90 10.51 2.16
C ALA A 109 0.72 9.63 2.59
N ALA A 110 0.96 8.53 3.29
CA ALA A 110 -0.11 7.69 3.83
C ALA A 110 -0.98 8.46 4.86
N ALA A 111 -0.38 9.28 5.72
CA ALA A 111 -1.13 10.12 6.67
C ALA A 111 -1.91 11.26 5.97
N LEU A 112 -1.38 11.81 4.87
CA LEU A 112 -2.04 12.81 4.05
C LEU A 112 -3.24 12.21 3.30
N SER A 113 -3.09 10.99 2.77
CA SER A 113 -4.18 10.24 2.13
C SER A 113 -5.33 9.96 3.10
N GLU A 114 -5.03 9.53 4.33
CA GLU A 114 -6.04 9.38 5.41
C GLU A 114 -6.76 10.70 5.74
N ALA A 115 -6.10 11.85 5.51
CA ALA A 115 -6.67 13.18 5.68
C ALA A 115 -7.32 13.74 4.39
N ALA A 116 -7.54 12.90 3.37
CA ALA A 116 -8.08 13.27 2.05
C ALA A 116 -7.27 14.34 1.28
N ARG A 117 -5.96 14.44 1.56
CA ARG A 117 -5.01 15.36 0.90
C ARG A 117 -4.18 14.64 -0.17
N HIS A 118 -4.85 13.99 -1.12
CA HIS A 118 -4.25 13.09 -2.12
C HIS A 118 -3.19 13.77 -3.01
N ARG A 119 -3.42 15.00 -3.45
CA ARG A 119 -2.44 15.75 -4.28
C ARG A 119 -1.11 15.95 -3.57
N GLU A 120 -1.15 16.30 -2.29
CA GLU A 120 0.06 16.48 -1.49
C GLU A 120 0.75 15.15 -1.20
N ALA A 121 -0.02 14.08 -0.99
CA ALA A 121 0.51 12.74 -0.85
C ALA A 121 1.32 12.33 -2.10
N ILE A 122 0.79 12.54 -3.31
CA ILE A 122 1.49 12.29 -4.59
C ILE A 122 2.80 13.07 -4.66
N ALA A 123 2.78 14.35 -4.30
CA ALA A 123 3.99 15.19 -4.30
C ALA A 123 5.11 14.60 -3.42
N HIS A 124 4.76 14.13 -2.23
CA HIS A 124 5.72 13.50 -1.31
C HIS A 124 6.20 12.14 -1.79
N ILE A 125 5.32 11.33 -2.40
CA ILE A 125 5.68 10.03 -3.00
C ILE A 125 6.71 10.22 -4.12
N ARG A 126 6.45 11.14 -5.06
CA ARG A 126 7.38 11.43 -6.17
C ARG A 126 8.71 11.97 -5.68
N LYS A 127 8.70 12.83 -4.65
CA LYS A 127 9.95 13.29 -4.02
C LYS A 127 10.72 12.14 -3.36
N ALA A 128 10.03 11.19 -2.73
CA ALA A 128 10.66 9.98 -2.18
C ALA A 128 11.27 9.11 -3.30
N GLN A 129 10.54 8.87 -4.40
CA GLN A 129 11.03 8.10 -5.55
C GLN A 129 12.32 8.70 -6.13
N ARG A 130 12.36 10.02 -6.39
CA ARG A 130 13.57 10.68 -6.90
C ARG A 130 14.77 10.53 -5.97
N GLY A 131 14.56 10.66 -4.65
CA GLY A 131 15.62 10.43 -3.66
C GLY A 131 16.12 8.98 -3.68
N LEU A 132 15.22 8.02 -3.82
CA LEU A 132 15.57 6.60 -3.91
C LEU A 132 16.33 6.27 -5.20
N ASP A 133 15.95 6.87 -6.32
CA ASP A 133 16.66 6.71 -7.61
C ASP A 133 18.11 7.22 -7.50
N GLN A 134 18.33 8.34 -6.82
CA GLN A 134 19.68 8.87 -6.56
C GLN A 134 20.52 7.91 -5.70
N ILE A 135 19.92 7.30 -4.67
CA ILE A 135 20.60 6.33 -3.78
C ILE A 135 20.94 5.05 -4.54
N LEU A 136 20.05 4.57 -5.42
CA LEU A 136 20.32 3.39 -6.24
C LEU A 136 21.46 3.66 -7.23
N ALA A 137 21.47 4.81 -7.88
CA ALA A 137 22.58 5.22 -8.76
C ALA A 137 23.92 5.35 -7.98
N TRP A 138 23.88 5.90 -6.76
CA TRP A 138 25.05 5.94 -5.88
C TRP A 138 25.56 4.52 -5.53
N ALA A 139 24.65 3.59 -5.23
CA ALA A 139 25.03 2.23 -4.88
C ALA A 139 25.63 1.46 -6.07
N GLU A 140 25.17 1.73 -7.30
CA GLU A 140 25.76 1.18 -8.53
C GLU A 140 27.21 1.66 -8.71
N GLN A 141 27.51 2.92 -8.39
CA GLN A 141 28.87 3.49 -8.47
C GLN A 141 29.84 2.89 -7.44
N CYS A 142 29.34 2.43 -6.29
CA CYS A 142 30.16 1.79 -5.25
C CYS A 142 30.64 0.38 -5.66
N GLY A 143 30.05 -0.20 -6.71
CA GLY A 143 30.35 -1.54 -7.19
C GLY A 143 29.84 -2.65 -6.26
N GLY A 144 29.86 -3.89 -6.76
CA GLY A 144 29.33 -5.06 -6.05
C GLY A 144 30.18 -5.56 -4.87
N SER A 145 31.19 -4.82 -4.40
CA SER A 145 32.09 -5.28 -3.32
C SER A 145 31.62 -4.81 -1.94
N ASP A 146 31.02 -3.61 -1.85
CA ASP A 146 30.60 -3.04 -0.56
C ASP A 146 29.28 -3.66 -0.07
N ALA A 147 29.35 -4.40 1.03
CA ALA A 147 28.19 -5.02 1.67
C ALA A 147 27.21 -3.97 2.25
N GLY A 148 27.71 -2.82 2.73
CA GLY A 148 26.88 -1.74 3.25
C GLY A 148 26.06 -1.08 2.15
N ALA A 149 26.70 -0.73 1.02
CA ALA A 149 26.01 -0.22 -0.16
C ALA A 149 24.93 -1.19 -0.67
N LYS A 150 25.20 -2.51 -0.70
CA LYS A 150 24.20 -3.52 -1.08
C LYS A 150 22.98 -3.54 -0.16
N GLN A 151 23.18 -3.47 1.15
CA GLN A 151 22.09 -3.46 2.11
C GLN A 151 21.20 -2.22 1.92
N ILE A 152 21.83 -1.04 1.77
CA ILE A 152 21.12 0.23 1.52
C ILE A 152 20.36 0.16 0.18
N ALA A 153 20.98 -0.38 -0.88
CA ALA A 153 20.34 -0.54 -2.18
C ALA A 153 19.13 -1.48 -2.13
N GLY A 154 19.24 -2.60 -1.40
CA GLY A 154 18.13 -3.54 -1.20
C GLY A 154 16.95 -2.88 -0.50
N GLU A 155 17.22 -2.10 0.54
CA GLU A 155 16.18 -1.34 1.25
C GLU A 155 15.56 -0.25 0.37
N ALA A 156 16.39 0.53 -0.33
CA ALA A 156 15.94 1.59 -1.23
C ALA A 156 15.05 1.04 -2.37
N SER A 157 15.43 -0.11 -2.95
CA SER A 157 14.66 -0.81 -3.97
C SER A 157 13.29 -1.27 -3.46
N ALA A 158 13.25 -1.89 -2.27
CA ALA A 158 12.00 -2.30 -1.65
C ALA A 158 11.09 -1.10 -1.37
N LEU A 159 11.65 -0.01 -0.86
CA LEU A 159 10.90 1.22 -0.56
C LEU A 159 10.41 1.92 -1.84
N ARG A 160 11.17 1.88 -2.93
CA ARG A 160 10.78 2.41 -4.24
C ARG A 160 9.57 1.65 -4.79
N CYS A 161 9.56 0.33 -4.69
CA CYS A 161 8.39 -0.50 -5.04
C CYS A 161 7.15 -0.10 -4.21
N ALA A 162 7.31 0.10 -2.91
CA ALA A 162 6.22 0.57 -2.05
C ALA A 162 5.72 1.97 -2.46
N ALA A 163 6.63 2.88 -2.81
CA ALA A 163 6.30 4.22 -3.29
C ALA A 163 5.54 4.20 -4.63
N LEU A 164 5.94 3.35 -5.58
CA LEU A 164 5.22 3.16 -6.85
C LEU A 164 3.80 2.63 -6.65
N VAL A 165 3.61 1.66 -5.75
CA VAL A 165 2.28 1.16 -5.40
C VAL A 165 1.45 2.26 -4.75
N ALA A 166 2.02 3.02 -3.81
CA ALA A 166 1.34 4.14 -3.18
C ALA A 166 0.92 5.21 -4.21
N GLU A 167 1.80 5.57 -5.14
CA GLU A 167 1.49 6.53 -6.21
C GLU A 167 0.30 6.06 -7.05
N SER A 168 0.28 4.79 -7.46
CA SER A 168 -0.81 4.23 -8.25
C SER A 168 -2.16 4.31 -7.53
N ILE A 169 -2.16 4.06 -6.21
CA ILE A 169 -3.38 4.16 -5.38
C ILE A 169 -3.85 5.62 -5.30
N GLU A 170 -2.95 6.57 -5.09
CA GLU A 170 -3.32 7.98 -4.99
C GLU A 170 -3.79 8.58 -6.32
N LEU A 171 -3.20 8.16 -7.44
CA LEU A 171 -3.65 8.57 -8.78
C LEU A 171 -5.07 8.09 -9.08
N ASP A 172 -5.42 6.88 -8.65
CA ASP A 172 -6.79 6.36 -8.77
C ASP A 172 -7.81 7.17 -7.92
N LEU A 173 -7.36 7.75 -6.81
CA LEU A 173 -8.21 8.57 -5.92
C LEU A 173 -8.30 10.04 -6.36
N CYS A 174 -7.37 10.52 -7.20
CA CYS A 174 -7.33 11.91 -7.67
C CYS A 174 -7.13 11.98 -9.20
N PRO A 175 -8.14 11.59 -10.01
CA PRO A 175 -8.05 11.69 -11.46
C PRO A 175 -7.83 13.15 -11.90
N GLY A 176 -6.79 13.39 -12.69
CA GLY A 176 -6.36 14.73 -13.14
C GLY A 176 -5.12 15.28 -12.44
N ALA A 177 -4.56 14.57 -11.45
CA ALA A 177 -3.32 15.00 -10.79
C ALA A 177 -2.04 14.76 -11.63
N THR A 178 -2.13 14.10 -12.79
CA THR A 178 -0.96 13.75 -13.61
C THR A 178 -0.33 14.96 -14.27
N ASP A 179 -1.13 15.94 -14.69
CA ASP A 179 -0.69 16.95 -15.66
C ASP A 179 -0.16 18.24 -14.99
N ASP A 180 -0.60 18.55 -13.78
CA ASP A 180 -0.27 19.82 -13.09
C ASP A 180 1.08 19.77 -12.33
N PHE A 181 1.62 18.58 -12.06
CA PHE A 181 2.68 18.43 -11.05
C PHE A 181 4.10 18.60 -11.58
N ASP A 182 4.37 18.30 -12.84
CA ASP A 182 5.72 18.47 -13.42
C ASP A 182 6.09 19.96 -13.53
N THR A 183 5.10 20.85 -13.60
CA THR A 183 5.32 22.30 -13.67
C THR A 183 5.59 22.92 -12.29
N MET A 184 4.82 22.57 -11.24
CA MET A 184 4.92 23.24 -9.93
C MET A 184 6.16 22.86 -9.10
N LEU A 185 6.73 21.67 -9.30
CA LEU A 185 7.91 21.23 -8.54
C LEU A 185 9.19 22.00 -8.93
N ASN A 186 9.27 22.50 -10.16
CA ASN A 186 10.35 23.38 -10.60
C ASN A 186 10.23 24.77 -9.94
N ASP A 187 9.01 25.29 -9.80
CA ASP A 187 8.79 26.63 -9.22
C ASP A 187 9.02 26.69 -7.70
N THR A 188 8.68 25.62 -6.97
CA THR A 188 8.90 25.60 -5.51
C THR A 188 10.34 25.41 -5.09
N LEU A 189 11.20 24.86 -5.97
CA LEU A 189 12.65 24.82 -5.75
C LEU A 189 13.28 26.21 -5.99
N LEU A 190 12.88 26.92 -7.06
CA LEU A 190 13.36 28.27 -7.35
C LEU A 190 12.98 29.30 -6.27
N LEU A 191 11.79 29.16 -5.66
CA LEU A 191 11.36 30.10 -4.61
C LEU A 191 12.07 29.89 -3.26
N ARG A 192 12.71 28.73 -3.04
CA ARG A 192 13.33 28.41 -1.76
C ARG A 192 14.80 28.84 -1.69
N ASP A 193 15.49 28.91 -2.82
CA ASP A 193 16.87 29.41 -2.90
C ASP A 193 16.96 30.94 -2.84
N THR A 194 15.87 31.65 -3.13
CA THR A 194 15.79 33.12 -3.02
C THR A 194 15.44 33.61 -1.61
N LEU A 195 15.11 32.70 -0.67
CA LEU A 195 14.80 33.01 0.72
C LEU A 195 15.88 32.47 1.67
N THR A 196 17.14 32.82 1.42
CA THR A 196 18.16 32.75 2.48
C THR A 196 17.99 33.94 3.43
N PRO A 197 17.99 33.75 4.76
CA PRO A 197 17.76 34.81 5.72
C PRO A 197 19.06 35.59 5.93
N LYS A 198 19.42 36.48 5.00
CA LYS A 198 20.38 37.56 5.28
C LYS A 198 19.59 38.80 5.67
N ASN A 199 19.62 39.10 6.98
CA ASN A 199 19.24 40.37 7.60
C ASN A 199 17.75 40.72 7.60
N ARG A 200 17.02 40.24 8.61
CA ARG A 200 15.80 40.91 9.07
C ARG A 200 15.68 40.88 10.59
N THR A 201 16.50 41.70 11.26
CA THR A 201 16.16 42.31 12.54
C THR A 201 15.05 43.33 12.28
N VAL A 202 13.80 42.87 12.25
CA VAL A 202 12.63 43.75 12.34
C VAL A 202 11.88 43.35 13.60
N SER A 203 12.02 44.21 14.60
CA SER A 203 11.29 44.22 15.86
C SER A 203 9.78 44.18 15.60
N LEU A 204 9.13 43.11 16.08
CA LEU A 204 7.67 42.97 16.09
C LEU A 204 7.08 43.85 17.21
N PRO A 205 6.02 44.65 16.96
CA PRO A 205 5.29 45.31 18.03
C PRO A 205 4.43 44.29 18.80
N GLN A 206 4.46 44.39 20.12
CA GLN A 206 3.64 43.60 21.04
C GLN A 206 2.14 43.87 20.79
N ILE A 207 1.44 42.88 20.23
CA ILE A 207 -0.02 42.90 20.14
C ILE A 207 -0.58 42.18 21.37
N GLY A 208 -1.33 42.94 22.16
CA GLY A 208 -1.86 42.56 23.46
C GLY A 208 -2.76 41.34 23.46
N GLN A 209 -2.60 40.53 24.50
CA GLN A 209 -3.47 39.43 24.87
C GLN A 209 -4.87 39.96 25.20
N LYS A 210 -5.88 39.61 24.40
CA LYS A 210 -7.29 39.72 24.79
C LYS A 210 -7.84 38.33 25.07
N GLY A 211 -8.33 38.17 26.31
CA GLY A 211 -8.84 36.93 26.87
C GLY A 211 -10.00 36.32 26.07
N ARG A 212 -9.85 35.04 25.75
CA ARG A 212 -10.85 34.22 25.08
C ARG A 212 -11.71 33.53 26.14
N ARG A 213 -12.90 34.08 26.38
CA ARG A 213 -13.96 33.46 27.20
C ARG A 213 -14.39 32.13 26.58
N GLU A 214 -14.20 31.04 27.32
CA GLU A 214 -14.79 29.74 27.03
C GLU A 214 -16.32 29.79 27.22
N ARG A 215 -17.07 29.52 26.16
CA ARG A 215 -18.49 29.18 26.24
C ARG A 215 -18.61 27.66 26.22
N GLN A 216 -18.91 27.08 27.38
CA GLN A 216 -19.36 25.69 27.49
C GLN A 216 -20.73 25.56 26.83
N MET A 217 -20.82 24.79 25.75
CA MET A 217 -22.08 24.31 25.17
C MET A 217 -22.35 22.93 25.78
N ARG A 218 -23.29 22.87 26.72
CA ARG A 218 -23.95 21.63 27.17
C ARG A 218 -24.79 21.11 26.01
N VAL A 219 -24.39 19.98 25.42
CA VAL A 219 -25.27 19.16 24.59
C VAL A 219 -26.05 18.25 25.53
N LYS A 220 -27.37 18.30 25.39
CA LYS A 220 -28.35 17.57 26.18
C LYS A 220 -28.90 16.48 25.26
N ASP A 221 -28.45 15.25 25.46
CA ASP A 221 -28.93 14.09 24.70
C ASP A 221 -30.15 13.51 25.41
N ASP A 222 -31.33 13.93 24.97
CA ASP A 222 -32.58 13.21 25.19
C ASP A 222 -32.95 12.55 23.85
N ASN A 223 -33.12 11.23 23.83
CA ASN A 223 -34.45 10.62 23.75
C ASN A 223 -34.45 9.26 23.02
N ALA A 224 -35.19 8.34 23.62
CA ALA A 224 -35.32 6.94 23.24
C ALA A 224 -36.61 6.69 22.44
N SER A 225 -36.56 5.71 21.53
CA SER A 225 -37.70 4.95 20.99
C SER A 225 -37.11 3.81 20.13
N LYS A 226 -37.18 2.50 20.46
CA LYS A 226 -38.34 1.56 20.46
C LYS A 226 -39.26 1.85 19.25
N THR A 227 -39.56 0.97 18.29
CA THR A 227 -39.95 -0.46 18.38
C THR A 227 -40.22 -1.03 16.97
N HIS A 228 -40.31 -2.37 16.88
CA HIS A 228 -41.02 -3.24 15.90
C HIS A 228 -40.35 -3.72 14.58
N ALA A 229 -40.17 -5.04 14.51
CA ALA A 229 -40.17 -5.91 13.32
C ALA A 229 -41.62 -6.39 13.01
N PRO A 230 -41.92 -7.38 12.14
CA PRO A 230 -41.26 -7.95 10.94
C PRO A 230 -42.20 -7.98 9.70
N GLY A 231 -41.73 -8.41 8.51
CA GLY A 231 -42.62 -8.63 7.37
C GLY A 231 -41.96 -9.35 6.18
N ALA A 232 -42.34 -10.61 5.98
CA ALA A 232 -42.00 -11.43 4.83
C ALA A 232 -42.72 -10.98 3.56
N MET A 233 -42.15 -11.21 2.38
CA MET A 233 -42.85 -11.86 1.26
C MET A 233 -41.92 -12.25 0.11
N ARG A 234 -42.30 -13.38 -0.51
CA ARG A 234 -41.75 -14.04 -1.68
C ARG A 234 -42.15 -13.29 -2.96
N SER A 235 -41.35 -13.40 -4.02
CA SER A 235 -41.85 -13.86 -5.33
C SER A 235 -40.71 -14.05 -6.33
N SER A 236 -40.68 -15.24 -6.90
CA SER A 236 -40.13 -15.60 -8.20
C SER A 236 -40.72 -14.77 -9.34
N ASP A 237 -39.97 -14.62 -10.44
CA ASP A 237 -40.40 -14.81 -11.84
C ASP A 237 -39.61 -13.89 -12.80
N VAL A 238 -38.79 -14.47 -13.68
CA VAL A 238 -39.07 -14.85 -15.09
C VAL A 238 -38.51 -13.78 -16.02
N GLY A 239 -37.67 -14.25 -16.95
CA GLY A 239 -37.02 -13.44 -17.96
C GLY A 239 -37.98 -12.78 -18.93
N GLY A 240 -37.53 -11.65 -19.48
CA GLY A 240 -38.20 -10.95 -20.57
C GLY A 240 -37.17 -10.14 -21.34
N GLU A 241 -37.00 -10.49 -22.60
CA GLU A 241 -36.17 -9.81 -23.60
C GLU A 241 -36.51 -8.31 -23.66
N LYS A 242 -35.49 -7.46 -23.51
CA LYS A 242 -35.60 -6.03 -23.75
C LYS A 242 -35.54 -5.76 -25.27
N ARG A 243 -36.70 -5.80 -25.93
CA ARG A 243 -36.91 -5.06 -27.17
C ARG A 243 -36.94 -3.57 -26.84
N GLN A 244 -36.11 -2.79 -27.52
CA GLN A 244 -36.11 -1.33 -27.42
C GLN A 244 -37.46 -0.77 -27.89
N PRO A 245 -38.14 0.09 -27.12
CA PRO A 245 -39.31 0.79 -27.61
C PRO A 245 -38.84 1.95 -28.52
N VAL A 246 -39.30 1.91 -29.76
CA VAL A 246 -39.27 3.05 -30.68
C VAL A 246 -40.16 4.14 -30.09
N ILE A 247 -39.55 5.22 -29.61
CA ILE A 247 -40.24 6.39 -29.07
C ILE A 247 -40.95 7.11 -30.23
N LYS A 248 -42.23 6.78 -30.43
CA LYS A 248 -43.14 7.61 -31.23
C LYS A 248 -43.61 8.75 -30.32
N LEU A 249 -43.04 9.93 -30.53
CA LEU A 249 -43.49 11.21 -29.96
C LEU A 249 -44.90 11.53 -30.51
N SER A 250 -45.95 10.97 -29.90
CA SER A 250 -47.30 11.46 -30.11
C SER A 250 -47.52 12.69 -29.22
N LEU A 251 -47.59 13.84 -29.87
CA LEU A 251 -48.02 15.10 -29.26
C LEU A 251 -49.48 14.94 -28.82
N ARG A 252 -49.69 14.65 -27.54
CA ARG A 252 -51.03 14.69 -26.92
C ARG A 252 -51.50 16.14 -26.77
N PRO A 253 -52.77 16.44 -27.09
CA PRO A 253 -53.35 17.75 -26.85
C PRO A 253 -53.45 18.01 -25.34
N ARG A 254 -52.98 19.19 -24.91
CA ARG A 254 -53.03 19.68 -23.52
C ARG A 254 -54.49 19.86 -23.12
N ALA A 255 -55.01 18.92 -22.34
CA ALA A 255 -56.29 19.06 -21.64
C ALA A 255 -56.03 19.54 -20.22
N ALA A 256 -56.71 20.63 -19.85
CA ALA A 256 -56.89 21.22 -18.53
C ALA A 256 -55.61 21.53 -17.72
N GLU A 257 -55.44 22.81 -17.37
CA GLU A 257 -54.45 23.30 -16.40
C GLU A 257 -54.61 22.57 -15.05
N GLU A 258 -53.91 21.47 -14.91
CA GLU A 258 -53.67 20.81 -13.63
C GLU A 258 -52.73 21.74 -12.85
N ARG A 259 -53.30 22.54 -11.93
CA ARG A 259 -52.55 23.38 -10.99
C ARG A 259 -51.66 22.47 -10.17
N THR A 260 -50.43 22.32 -10.65
CA THR A 260 -49.39 21.54 -9.99
C THR A 260 -49.07 22.25 -8.69
N ASP A 261 -49.34 21.57 -7.58
CA ASP A 261 -49.06 22.10 -6.26
C ASP A 261 -47.55 22.30 -6.12
N VAL A 262 -47.15 23.57 -6.04
CA VAL A 262 -45.75 24.01 -6.04
C VAL A 262 -44.96 23.35 -4.91
N PHE A 263 -45.60 23.03 -3.78
CA PHE A 263 -44.97 22.34 -2.66
C PHE A 263 -44.69 20.87 -2.98
N SER A 264 -45.61 20.22 -3.69
CA SER A 264 -45.45 18.84 -4.14
C SER A 264 -44.33 18.68 -5.17
N ASP A 265 -44.13 19.68 -6.05
CA ASP A 265 -42.98 19.72 -6.97
C ASP A 265 -41.67 20.00 -6.21
N PHE A 266 -41.68 20.90 -5.22
CA PHE A 266 -40.49 21.19 -4.41
C PHE A 266 -40.02 19.97 -3.60
N LEU A 267 -40.93 19.27 -2.91
CA LEU A 267 -40.59 18.07 -2.15
C LEU A 267 -40.02 16.97 -3.06
N ARG A 268 -40.57 16.82 -4.26
CA ARG A 268 -40.06 15.89 -5.27
C ARG A 268 -38.66 16.28 -5.75
N GLY A 269 -38.39 17.58 -5.90
CA GLY A 269 -37.06 18.09 -6.22
C GLY A 269 -36.03 17.82 -5.13
N VAL A 270 -36.39 18.06 -3.86
CA VAL A 270 -35.51 17.79 -2.70
C VAL A 270 -35.24 16.29 -2.53
N GLU A 271 -36.25 15.46 -2.74
CA GLU A 271 -36.10 14.00 -2.66
C GLU A 271 -35.26 13.46 -3.83
N ALA A 272 -35.47 13.96 -5.05
CA ALA A 272 -34.61 13.64 -6.19
C ALA A 272 -33.16 14.08 -5.99
N GLU A 273 -32.91 15.27 -5.41
CA GLU A 273 -31.56 15.73 -5.07
C GLU A 273 -30.92 14.85 -3.98
N ARG A 274 -31.70 14.45 -2.97
CA ARG A 274 -31.22 13.54 -1.93
C ARG A 274 -30.87 12.16 -2.48
N VAL A 275 -31.70 11.62 -3.38
CA VAL A 275 -31.44 10.35 -4.08
C VAL A 275 -30.22 10.47 -5.00
N ALA A 276 -30.06 11.58 -5.72
CA ALA A 276 -28.88 11.82 -6.56
C ALA A 276 -27.58 11.90 -5.73
N ARG A 277 -27.63 12.56 -4.55
CA ARG A 277 -26.50 12.58 -3.61
C ARG A 277 -26.19 11.21 -3.01
N LEU A 278 -27.21 10.39 -2.72
CA LEU A 278 -26.99 9.03 -2.22
C LEU A 278 -26.48 8.06 -3.32
N GLY A 279 -26.98 8.17 -4.56
CA GLY A 279 -26.52 7.37 -5.69
C GLY A 279 -25.04 7.62 -5.99
N SER A 280 -24.60 8.88 -5.93
CA SER A 280 -23.18 9.26 -6.09
C SER A 280 -22.24 8.63 -5.05
N LEU A 281 -22.73 8.23 -3.87
CA LEU A 281 -21.91 7.64 -2.82
C LEU A 281 -21.92 6.11 -2.86
N ASN A 282 -23.01 5.48 -3.31
CA ASN A 282 -23.14 4.02 -3.31
C ASN A 282 -22.69 3.34 -4.60
N ASP A 283 -22.75 4.01 -5.76
CA ASP A 283 -22.30 3.41 -7.04
C ASP A 283 -20.77 3.31 -7.12
N ASN A 284 -20.06 3.98 -6.23
CA ASN A 284 -18.60 4.11 -6.31
C ASN A 284 -17.87 2.81 -5.94
N TRP A 285 -18.40 1.97 -5.03
CA TRP A 285 -17.67 0.77 -4.60
C TRP A 285 -17.75 -0.37 -5.63
N GLU A 286 -18.91 -0.59 -6.26
CA GLU A 286 -19.06 -1.62 -7.29
C GLU A 286 -18.28 -1.27 -8.54
N ASP A 287 -18.34 -0.02 -8.97
CA ASP A 287 -17.62 0.43 -10.16
C ASP A 287 -16.12 0.52 -9.88
N GLN A 288 -15.70 0.92 -8.69
CA GLN A 288 -14.29 0.83 -8.28
C GLN A 288 -13.82 -0.62 -8.21
N ALA A 289 -14.65 -1.56 -7.73
CA ALA A 289 -14.33 -2.99 -7.74
C ALA A 289 -14.21 -3.54 -9.17
N LYS A 290 -15.13 -3.18 -10.08
CA LYS A 290 -15.06 -3.55 -11.50
C LYS A 290 -13.83 -2.95 -12.19
N ARG A 291 -13.49 -1.68 -11.90
CA ARG A 291 -12.29 -1.01 -12.44
C ARG A 291 -11.01 -1.68 -11.93
N ARG A 292 -10.91 -1.96 -10.63
CA ARG A 292 -9.79 -2.70 -10.02
C ARG A 292 -9.66 -4.09 -10.62
N LEU A 293 -10.77 -4.82 -10.77
CA LEU A 293 -10.77 -6.13 -11.41
C LEU A 293 -10.28 -6.07 -12.87
N GLY A 294 -10.72 -5.06 -13.62
CA GLY A 294 -10.26 -4.81 -14.99
C GLY A 294 -8.77 -4.43 -15.08
N GLN A 295 -8.27 -3.62 -14.15
CA GLN A 295 -6.84 -3.31 -14.03
C GLN A 295 -6.01 -4.55 -13.70
N VAL A 296 -6.43 -5.35 -12.72
CA VAL A 296 -5.77 -6.63 -12.37
C VAL A 296 -5.74 -7.55 -13.59
N HIS A 297 -6.86 -7.68 -14.31
CA HIS A 297 -6.91 -8.52 -15.51
C HIS A 297 -5.93 -8.05 -16.60
N ARG A 298 -5.87 -6.74 -16.88
CA ARG A 298 -4.90 -6.16 -17.84
C ARG A 298 -3.46 -6.38 -17.40
N ARG A 299 -3.16 -6.15 -16.12
CA ARG A 299 -1.82 -6.34 -15.56
C ARG A 299 -1.38 -7.80 -15.64
N THR A 300 -2.23 -8.73 -15.21
CA THR A 300 -1.92 -10.17 -15.27
C THR A 300 -1.73 -10.63 -16.71
N ARG A 301 -2.53 -10.12 -17.65
CA ARG A 301 -2.36 -10.43 -19.08
C ARG A 301 -1.01 -9.96 -19.61
N LEU A 302 -0.62 -8.71 -19.37
CA LEU A 302 0.68 -8.19 -19.78
C LEU A 302 1.84 -8.93 -19.09
N GLN A 303 1.68 -9.27 -17.81
CA GLN A 303 2.66 -10.04 -17.06
C GLN A 303 2.85 -11.44 -17.69
N LEU A 304 1.77 -12.09 -18.10
CA LEU A 304 1.81 -13.38 -18.80
C LEU A 304 2.40 -13.28 -20.21
N GLU A 305 2.18 -12.16 -20.91
CA GLU A 305 2.78 -11.90 -22.23
C GLU A 305 4.30 -11.66 -22.12
N LEU A 306 4.75 -11.01 -21.04
CA LEU A 306 6.17 -10.71 -20.76
C LEU A 306 6.93 -11.86 -20.10
N SER A 307 6.28 -12.66 -19.25
CA SER A 307 6.87 -13.90 -18.76
C SER A 307 7.05 -14.82 -19.95
N GLY A 308 8.30 -15.11 -20.32
CA GLY A 308 8.68 -16.01 -21.41
C GLY A 308 8.28 -17.48 -21.18
N ASP A 309 7.27 -17.73 -20.34
CA ASP A 309 6.70 -19.04 -20.04
C ASP A 309 5.95 -19.56 -21.27
N ASN A 310 6.72 -20.12 -22.19
CA ASN A 310 6.19 -20.79 -23.38
C ASN A 310 5.23 -21.94 -23.02
N ASP A 311 5.35 -22.50 -21.81
CA ASP A 311 4.46 -23.54 -21.29
C ASP A 311 3.02 -23.03 -21.13
N LEU A 312 2.81 -21.77 -20.71
CA LEU A 312 1.49 -21.15 -20.61
C LEU A 312 0.88 -20.82 -21.98
N LYS A 313 1.70 -20.79 -23.04
CA LYS A 313 1.26 -20.62 -24.43
C LYS A 313 0.89 -21.93 -25.11
N GLU A 314 1.15 -23.08 -24.49
CA GLU A 314 0.70 -24.35 -25.03
C GLU A 314 -0.82 -24.35 -25.23
N LYS A 315 -1.28 -24.94 -26.35
CA LYS A 315 -2.70 -24.99 -26.71
C LYS A 315 -3.57 -25.54 -25.59
N ARG A 316 -3.04 -26.42 -24.72
CA ARG A 316 -3.74 -27.01 -23.57
C ARG A 316 -4.21 -25.98 -22.53
N TYR A 317 -3.51 -24.85 -22.39
CA TYR A 317 -3.83 -23.79 -21.43
C TYR A 317 -4.57 -22.60 -22.06
N THR A 318 -4.80 -22.62 -23.37
CA THR A 318 -5.66 -21.63 -24.02
C THR A 318 -7.12 -21.84 -23.60
N SER A 319 -7.98 -20.82 -23.71
CA SER A 319 -9.41 -20.93 -23.42
C SER A 319 -10.06 -22.11 -24.16
N THR A 320 -9.68 -22.33 -25.43
CA THR A 320 -10.17 -23.44 -26.24
C THR A 320 -9.63 -24.78 -25.73
N GLY A 321 -8.34 -24.87 -25.42
CA GLY A 321 -7.74 -26.08 -24.84
C GLY A 321 -8.33 -26.44 -23.48
N HIS A 322 -8.53 -25.46 -22.62
CA HIS A 322 -9.20 -25.63 -21.34
C HIS A 322 -10.63 -26.15 -21.53
N GLN A 323 -11.38 -25.63 -22.50
CA GLN A 323 -12.72 -26.15 -22.80
C GLN A 323 -12.69 -27.62 -23.26
N VAL A 324 -11.73 -27.99 -24.12
CA VAL A 324 -11.55 -29.38 -24.57
C VAL A 324 -11.14 -30.27 -23.40
N PHE A 325 -10.20 -29.83 -22.57
CA PHE A 325 -9.74 -30.55 -21.39
C PHE A 325 -10.89 -30.74 -20.38
N MET A 326 -11.66 -29.69 -20.09
CA MET A 326 -12.82 -29.77 -19.20
C MET A 326 -13.92 -30.69 -19.76
N LYS A 327 -14.15 -30.70 -21.08
CA LYS A 327 -15.06 -31.67 -21.72
C LYS A 327 -14.54 -33.10 -21.57
N ALA A 328 -13.25 -33.32 -21.78
CA ALA A 328 -12.62 -34.63 -21.59
C ALA A 328 -12.70 -35.10 -20.13
N MET A 329 -12.41 -34.22 -19.16
CA MET A 329 -12.53 -34.50 -17.73
C MET A 329 -13.98 -34.79 -17.33
N LYS A 330 -14.95 -34.02 -17.83
CA LYS A 330 -16.37 -34.31 -17.62
C LYS A 330 -16.79 -35.67 -18.18
N LYS A 331 -16.28 -36.04 -19.36
CA LYS A 331 -16.51 -37.37 -19.97
C LYS A 331 -15.82 -38.50 -19.18
N ALA A 332 -14.63 -38.24 -18.64
CA ALA A 332 -13.91 -39.18 -17.80
C ALA A 332 -14.50 -39.30 -16.38
N ASN A 333 -15.31 -38.32 -15.96
CA ASN A 333 -15.96 -38.33 -14.67
C ASN A 333 -17.13 -39.32 -14.66
N LYS A 334 -16.80 -40.57 -14.33
CA LYS A 334 -17.75 -41.69 -14.30
C LYS A 334 -18.75 -41.63 -13.12
N CYS A 335 -18.64 -40.65 -12.22
CA CYS A 335 -19.52 -40.58 -11.05
C CYS A 335 -20.99 -40.32 -11.42
N TRP A 336 -21.25 -39.73 -12.59
CA TRP A 336 -22.61 -39.56 -13.13
C TRP A 336 -23.14 -40.81 -13.85
N SER A 337 -22.26 -41.74 -14.21
CA SER A 337 -22.63 -42.99 -14.88
C SER A 337 -22.83 -44.17 -13.94
N ASP A 338 -22.48 -44.03 -12.66
CA ASP A 338 -22.65 -45.08 -11.66
C ASP A 338 -24.01 -44.93 -10.96
N PRO A 339 -24.98 -45.83 -11.24
CA PRO A 339 -26.32 -45.74 -10.66
C PRO A 339 -26.30 -45.89 -9.14
N SER A 340 -25.30 -46.57 -8.56
CA SER A 340 -25.18 -46.75 -7.12
C SER A 340 -24.85 -45.44 -6.41
N LEU A 341 -23.90 -44.67 -6.96
CA LEU A 341 -23.52 -43.34 -6.45
C LEU A 341 -24.66 -42.35 -6.57
N LEU A 342 -25.45 -42.39 -7.65
CA LEU A 342 -26.61 -41.50 -7.82
C LEU A 342 -27.71 -41.78 -6.79
N GLN A 343 -27.98 -43.05 -6.47
CA GLN A 343 -28.95 -43.40 -5.43
C GLN A 343 -28.49 -42.97 -4.03
N GLU A 344 -27.21 -43.15 -3.71
CA GLU A 344 -26.64 -42.70 -2.45
C GLU A 344 -26.65 -41.16 -2.36
N ALA A 345 -26.35 -40.47 -3.46
CA ALA A 345 -26.32 -39.01 -3.56
C ALA A 345 -27.71 -38.40 -3.34
N ALA A 346 -28.73 -39.02 -3.94
CA ALA A 346 -30.13 -38.65 -3.73
C ALA A 346 -30.57 -38.84 -2.27
N LYS A 347 -30.11 -39.90 -1.59
CA LYS A 347 -30.41 -40.12 -0.16
C LYS A 347 -29.76 -39.07 0.75
N GLU A 348 -28.54 -38.64 0.45
CA GLU A 348 -27.81 -37.66 1.25
C GLU A 348 -28.06 -36.19 0.83
N ASN A 349 -28.91 -35.93 -0.17
CA ASN A 349 -29.11 -34.60 -0.78
C ASN A 349 -27.77 -33.94 -1.19
N ALA A 350 -26.85 -34.72 -1.75
CA ALA A 350 -25.54 -34.27 -2.21
C ALA A 350 -25.35 -34.59 -3.71
N THR A 351 -24.36 -33.98 -4.36
CA THR A 351 -23.98 -34.35 -5.73
C THR A 351 -23.11 -35.61 -5.73
N PRO A 352 -23.14 -36.45 -6.78
CA PRO A 352 -22.36 -37.70 -6.83
C PRO A 352 -20.85 -37.48 -6.67
N GLU A 353 -20.32 -36.32 -7.10
CA GLU A 353 -18.92 -35.94 -6.88
C GLU A 353 -18.60 -35.79 -5.40
N ILE A 354 -19.45 -35.09 -4.64
CA ILE A 354 -19.24 -34.85 -3.22
C ILE A 354 -19.22 -36.17 -2.47
N LEU A 355 -20.12 -37.09 -2.82
CA LEU A 355 -20.14 -38.43 -2.23
C LEU A 355 -18.91 -39.25 -2.58
N GLN A 356 -18.48 -39.25 -3.84
CA GLN A 356 -17.28 -39.98 -4.23
C GLN A 356 -16.05 -39.46 -3.48
N VAL A 357 -15.91 -38.13 -3.34
CA VAL A 357 -14.83 -37.51 -2.56
C VAL A 357 -14.94 -37.89 -1.07
N ARG A 358 -16.14 -37.89 -0.48
CA ARG A 358 -16.33 -38.37 0.90
C ARG A 358 -15.92 -39.83 1.07
N LYS A 359 -16.25 -40.69 0.10
CA LYS A 359 -15.88 -42.11 0.10
C LYS A 359 -14.37 -42.30 -0.01
N LEU A 360 -13.70 -41.57 -0.91
CA LEU A 360 -12.25 -41.56 -1.04
C LEU A 360 -11.56 -41.00 0.21
N ASN A 361 -12.06 -39.91 0.79
CA ASN A 361 -11.54 -39.37 2.04
C ASN A 361 -11.71 -40.34 3.21
N ARG A 362 -12.80 -41.11 3.28
CA ARG A 362 -12.96 -42.17 4.30
C ARG A 362 -11.95 -43.31 4.11
N GLN A 363 -11.53 -43.59 2.87
CA GLN A 363 -10.51 -44.61 2.57
C GLN A 363 -9.09 -44.11 2.85
N LEU A 364 -8.79 -42.86 2.52
CA LEU A 364 -7.46 -42.25 2.70
C LEU A 364 -7.23 -41.82 4.15
N TYR A 365 -8.27 -41.31 4.81
CA TYR A 365 -8.19 -40.86 6.19
C TYR A 365 -8.46 -42.02 7.15
N VAL A 366 -7.44 -42.86 7.34
CA VAL A 366 -7.37 -43.69 8.54
C VAL A 366 -7.10 -42.73 9.69
N LYS A 367 -8.11 -42.47 10.55
CA LYS A 367 -7.89 -41.68 11.77
C LYS A 367 -6.63 -42.24 12.44
N PRO A 368 -5.57 -41.44 12.63
CA PRO A 368 -4.39 -41.93 13.32
C PRO A 368 -4.86 -42.52 14.65
N PRO A 369 -4.40 -43.73 15.02
CA PRO A 369 -4.87 -44.43 16.21
C PRO A 369 -4.82 -43.44 17.35
N THR A 370 -6.02 -43.09 17.85
CA THR A 370 -6.15 -41.98 18.78
C THR A 370 -5.29 -42.36 19.98
N PRO A 371 -4.28 -41.56 20.34
CA PRO A 371 -3.42 -41.89 21.47
C PRO A 371 -4.34 -42.15 22.67
N PRO A 372 -4.08 -43.23 23.44
CA PRO A 372 -4.95 -43.60 24.55
C PRO A 372 -5.19 -42.35 25.40
N PRO A 373 -6.45 -42.08 25.77
CA PRO A 373 -6.81 -40.84 26.46
C PRO A 373 -5.85 -40.65 27.64
N PRO A 374 -5.24 -39.45 27.77
CA PRO A 374 -4.29 -39.21 28.83
C PRO A 374 -4.95 -39.56 30.16
N PRO A 375 -4.24 -40.27 31.05
CA PRO A 375 -4.80 -40.67 32.33
C PRO A 375 -5.38 -39.43 33.04
N PRO A 376 -6.57 -39.54 33.66
CA PRO A 376 -7.25 -38.41 34.26
C PRO A 376 -6.29 -37.64 35.17
N PRO A 377 -6.19 -36.31 35.02
CA PRO A 377 -5.23 -35.51 35.78
C PRO A 377 -5.47 -35.75 37.26
N LYS A 378 -4.42 -36.22 37.96
CA LYS A 378 -4.46 -36.42 39.41
C LYS A 378 -4.92 -35.10 40.04
N PRO A 379 -5.95 -35.13 40.92
CA PRO A 379 -6.47 -33.92 41.56
C PRO A 379 -5.30 -33.21 42.24
N LYS A 380 -4.99 -32.00 41.79
CA LYS A 380 -3.97 -31.16 42.42
C LYS A 380 -4.57 -30.71 43.75
N MET A 381 -4.03 -31.23 44.85
CA MET A 381 -4.36 -30.80 46.20
C MET A 381 -4.08 -29.30 46.30
N ASP A 382 -5.11 -28.52 46.64
CA ASP A 382 -5.03 -27.06 46.70
C ASP A 382 -3.92 -26.63 47.67
N GLN A 383 -2.93 -25.89 47.14
CA GLN A 383 -1.79 -25.36 47.90
C GLN A 383 -2.21 -24.42 49.05
N SER A 384 -3.45 -23.94 49.06
CA SER A 384 -4.02 -23.10 50.11
C SER A 384 -4.15 -23.83 51.46
N LEU A 385 -4.30 -25.15 51.47
CA LEU A 385 -4.37 -25.94 52.71
C LEU A 385 -3.00 -26.12 53.37
N VAL A 386 -1.92 -26.12 52.59
CA VAL A 386 -0.55 -26.33 53.10
C VAL A 386 -0.05 -25.09 53.86
N ASN A 387 -0.47 -23.89 53.46
CA ASN A 387 -0.04 -22.65 54.11
C ASN A 387 -0.71 -22.40 55.47
N ASN A 388 -1.93 -22.92 55.70
CA ASN A 388 -2.61 -22.75 56.98
C ASN A 388 -2.01 -23.59 58.12
N LEU A 389 -1.34 -24.70 57.82
CA LEU A 389 -0.69 -25.54 58.84
C LEU A 389 0.62 -24.94 59.37
N ARG A 390 1.29 -24.06 58.61
CA ARG A 390 2.54 -23.41 59.04
C ARG A 390 2.33 -22.18 59.94
N SER A 391 1.16 -21.57 59.93
CA SER A 391 0.90 -20.30 60.65
C SER A 391 0.69 -20.45 62.16
N ASN A 392 0.53 -21.66 62.70
CA ASN A 392 0.10 -21.86 64.09
C ASN A 392 1.20 -22.19 65.11
N HIS A 393 2.50 -22.19 64.74
CA HIS A 393 3.58 -22.60 65.64
C HIS A 393 4.46 -21.44 66.20
N GLY A 394 4.05 -20.18 66.03
CA GLY A 394 4.93 -19.02 66.30
C GLY A 394 4.57 -18.09 67.46
N ARG A 395 3.72 -18.48 68.43
CA ARG A 395 3.26 -17.54 69.47
C ARG A 395 3.10 -18.15 70.86
N SER A 396 4.18 -18.65 71.44
CA SER A 396 4.27 -18.87 72.89
C SER A 396 5.71 -18.67 73.37
N SER A 397 6.14 -17.40 73.46
CA SER A 397 7.30 -17.03 74.28
C SER A 397 6.82 -16.22 75.47
N ILE A 398 6.85 -16.93 76.60
CA ILE A 398 6.46 -16.55 77.95
C ILE A 398 7.44 -15.49 78.46
N LYS A 399 6.92 -14.32 78.86
CA LYS A 399 7.63 -13.42 79.77
C LYS A 399 7.38 -13.96 81.18
N ASN A 400 8.42 -14.45 81.84
CA ASN A 400 8.44 -14.60 83.30
C ASN A 400 9.37 -13.54 83.88
N GLU A 401 8.80 -12.72 84.75
CA GLU A 401 9.49 -11.89 85.73
C GLU A 401 10.16 -12.79 86.77
N MET A 402 11.45 -12.56 87.03
CA MET A 402 12.04 -12.32 88.36
C MET A 402 13.52 -11.99 88.21
#